data_AF-A0A098S9M9-F1
#
_entry.id   AF-A0A098S9M9-F1
#
_cell.length_a   1.000
_cell.length_b   1.000
_cell.length_c   1.000
_cell.angle_alpha   90.00
_cell.angle_beta   90.00
_cell.angle_gamma   90.00
#
_symmetry.space_group_name_H-M   'P 1'
#
loop_
_entity.id
_entity.type
_entity.pdbx_description
1 polymer ?
#
loop_
_entity_poly.entity_id
_entity_poly.type
_entity_poly.pdbx_seq_one_letter_code
_entity_poly.pdbx_strand_id
1 'polypeptide(L)'
;MTKRKIRLPEALQLLTNNRLDSSYSVEFSDSDRVEATDAIKLGAIGVDVPEACIYYDDANIADDEDFDGEWVPIESDMAHYKSHLHIQLSVDKEVKQWLASSDIDLDVLVSELLTGFYRSSKAVSK
;
A
#
# COMPACT_ATOMS: atom_id res chain seq x y z
N MET A 1 11.66 -25.81 -21.30
CA MET A 1 12.23 -24.67 -22.06
C MET A 1 13.56 -24.32 -21.42
N THR A 2 14.66 -24.40 -22.16
CA THR A 2 16.01 -24.13 -21.64
C THR A 2 16.22 -22.62 -21.65
N LYS A 3 16.30 -22.00 -20.48
CA LYS A 3 16.58 -20.56 -20.39
C LYS A 3 18.01 -20.27 -20.84
N ARG A 4 18.23 -19.18 -21.58
CA ARG A 4 19.56 -18.74 -21.98
C ARG A 4 20.27 -18.12 -20.79
N LYS A 5 21.41 -18.69 -20.42
CA LYS A 5 22.22 -18.19 -19.29
C LYS A 5 23.03 -16.96 -19.72
N ILE A 6 22.94 -15.90 -18.93
CA ILE A 6 23.66 -14.64 -19.12
C ILE A 6 24.24 -14.17 -17.79
N ARG A 7 25.27 -13.32 -17.85
CA ARG A 7 25.87 -12.70 -16.66
C ARG A 7 25.20 -11.39 -16.33
N LEU A 8 25.35 -10.93 -15.08
CA LEU A 8 24.74 -9.68 -14.62
C LEU A 8 25.00 -8.46 -15.54
N PRO A 9 26.23 -8.18 -16.01
CA PRO A 9 26.46 -7.00 -16.88
C PRO A 9 25.66 -7.04 -18.18
N GLU A 10 25.51 -8.24 -18.77
CA GLU A 10 24.69 -8.45 -19.96
C GLU A 10 23.20 -8.30 -19.64
N ALA A 11 22.77 -8.80 -18.48
CA ALA A 11 21.39 -8.64 -18.01
C ALA A 11 21.02 -7.16 -17.81
N LEU A 12 21.89 -6.36 -17.18
CA LEU A 12 21.67 -4.93 -16.99
C LEU A 12 21.63 -4.16 -18.31
N GLN A 13 22.47 -4.53 -19.28
CA GLN A 13 22.39 -3.97 -20.64
C GLN A 13 21.07 -4.30 -21.33
N LEU A 14 20.60 -5.55 -21.23
CA LEU A 14 19.31 -5.97 -21.80
C LEU A 14 18.13 -5.30 -21.09
N LEU A 15 18.22 -5.13 -19.77
CA LEU A 15 17.23 -4.44 -18.96
C LEU A 15 17.10 -2.97 -19.38
N THR A 16 18.22 -2.28 -19.55
CA THR A 16 18.28 -0.88 -20.01
C THR A 16 17.66 -0.71 -21.40
N ASN A 17 17.82 -1.70 -22.27
CA ASN A 17 17.25 -1.70 -23.62
C ASN A 17 15.83 -2.28 -23.71
N ASN A 18 15.21 -2.65 -22.58
CA ASN A 18 13.90 -3.28 -22.50
C ASN A 18 13.78 -4.60 -23.32
N ARG A 19 14.86 -5.39 -23.33
CA ARG A 19 15.00 -6.65 -24.09
C ARG A 19 15.22 -7.88 -23.21
N LEU A 20 15.27 -7.69 -21.89
CA LEU A 20 15.38 -8.79 -20.94
C LEU A 20 13.98 -9.35 -20.68
N ASP A 21 13.81 -10.65 -20.90
CA ASP A 21 12.55 -11.35 -20.71
C ASP A 21 12.75 -12.69 -19.95
N SER A 22 11.66 -13.43 -19.73
CA SER A 22 11.66 -14.68 -18.97
C SER A 22 12.39 -15.84 -19.65
N SER A 23 12.85 -15.68 -20.90
CA SER A 23 13.68 -16.67 -21.61
C SER A 23 15.13 -16.66 -21.14
N TYR A 24 15.55 -15.65 -20.38
CA TYR A 24 16.90 -15.54 -19.82
C TYR A 24 16.97 -16.02 -18.37
N SER A 25 18.14 -16.52 -17.98
CA SER A 25 18.52 -16.82 -16.61
C SER A 25 19.79 -16.07 -16.28
N VAL A 26 19.74 -15.23 -15.24
CA VAL A 26 20.90 -14.43 -14.82
C VAL A 26 21.72 -15.24 -13.81
N GLU A 27 23.02 -15.34 -14.06
CA GLU A 27 23.98 -15.96 -13.13
C GLU A 27 24.74 -14.87 -12.39
N PHE A 28 24.69 -14.93 -11.06
CA PHE A 28 25.39 -14.03 -10.16
C PHE A 28 26.68 -14.67 -9.65
N SER A 29 27.67 -13.84 -9.35
CA SER A 29 28.91 -14.21 -8.67
C SER A 29 29.10 -13.34 -7.43
N ASP A 30 29.92 -13.79 -6.48
CA ASP A 30 30.06 -13.12 -5.18
C ASP A 30 30.61 -11.68 -5.27
N SER A 31 31.27 -11.35 -6.38
CA SER A 31 31.76 -10.00 -6.69
C SER A 31 30.71 -9.07 -7.31
N ASP A 32 29.55 -9.61 -7.68
CA ASP A 32 28.54 -8.85 -8.39
C ASP A 32 27.85 -7.86 -7.45
N ARG A 33 27.55 -6.69 -8.02
CA ARG A 33 26.91 -5.57 -7.34
C ARG A 33 25.82 -5.00 -8.25
N VAL A 34 24.61 -4.92 -7.72
CA VAL A 34 23.40 -4.40 -8.38
C VAL A 34 22.81 -3.31 -7.52
N GLU A 35 22.49 -2.17 -8.11
CA GLU A 35 21.78 -1.12 -7.41
C GLU A 35 20.37 -1.59 -7.04
N ALA A 36 19.88 -1.24 -5.86
CA ALA A 36 18.54 -1.64 -5.39
C ALA A 36 17.42 -1.34 -6.42
N THR A 37 17.51 -0.22 -7.13
CA THR A 37 16.52 0.16 -8.15
C THR A 37 16.49 -0.82 -9.33
N ASP A 38 17.66 -1.28 -9.79
CA ASP A 38 17.76 -2.27 -10.86
C ASP A 38 17.41 -3.68 -10.38
N ALA A 39 17.70 -4.02 -9.12
CA ALA A 39 17.27 -5.28 -8.52
C ALA A 39 15.74 -5.40 -8.49
N ILE A 40 15.02 -4.31 -8.19
CA ILE A 40 13.55 -4.26 -8.25
C ILE A 40 13.05 -4.52 -9.68
N LYS A 41 13.66 -3.88 -10.68
CA LYS A 41 13.29 -4.07 -12.10
C LYS A 41 13.53 -5.51 -12.57
N LEU A 42 14.63 -6.12 -12.14
CA LEU A 42 14.93 -7.54 -12.39
C LEU A 42 13.91 -8.46 -11.71
N GLY A 43 13.54 -8.16 -10.47
CA GLY A 43 12.49 -8.89 -9.75
C GLY A 43 11.13 -8.84 -10.46
N ALA A 44 10.76 -7.69 -11.03
CA ALA A 44 9.49 -7.50 -11.74
C ALA A 44 9.33 -8.42 -12.98
N ILE A 45 10.43 -8.87 -13.57
CA ILE A 45 10.44 -9.82 -14.69
C ILE A 45 10.75 -11.27 -14.27
N GLY A 46 10.81 -11.53 -12.95
CA GLY A 46 11.00 -12.86 -12.37
C GLY A 46 12.46 -13.32 -12.26
N VAL A 47 13.42 -12.39 -12.23
CA VAL A 47 14.82 -12.69 -11.88
C VAL A 47 14.99 -12.50 -10.37
N ASP A 48 15.36 -13.57 -9.68
CA ASP A 48 15.67 -13.55 -8.26
C ASP A 48 17.11 -13.06 -8.04
N VAL A 49 17.26 -11.89 -7.43
CA VAL A 49 18.57 -11.25 -7.20
C VAL A 49 19.00 -11.54 -5.75
N PRO A 50 20.16 -12.18 -5.52
CA PRO A 50 20.65 -12.42 -4.17
C PRO A 50 20.86 -11.11 -3.41
N GLU A 51 20.34 -11.03 -2.18
CA GLU A 51 20.43 -9.83 -1.33
C GLU A 51 21.87 -9.35 -1.13
N ALA A 52 22.82 -10.29 -0.99
CA ALA A 52 24.25 -9.98 -0.85
C ALA A 52 24.87 -9.27 -2.07
N CYS A 53 24.20 -9.29 -3.22
CA CYS A 53 24.60 -8.56 -4.43
C CYS A 53 23.99 -7.15 -4.50
N ILE A 54 22.99 -6.83 -3.67
CA ILE A 54 22.26 -5.56 -3.73
C ILE A 54 23.03 -4.51 -2.91
N TYR A 55 23.24 -3.33 -3.49
CA TYR A 55 23.76 -2.16 -2.80
C TYR A 55 22.81 -0.96 -2.97
N TYR A 56 22.86 -0.06 -1.99
CA TYR A 56 22.13 1.21 -2.00
C TYR A 56 23.14 2.32 -2.29
N ASP A 57 22.89 3.10 -3.34
CA ASP A 57 23.71 4.26 -3.66
C ASP A 57 23.14 5.51 -2.99
N ASP A 58 23.66 5.80 -1.80
CA ASP A 58 23.26 6.97 -1.02
C ASP A 58 23.67 8.29 -1.70
N ALA A 59 24.55 8.26 -2.72
CA ALA A 59 24.99 9.48 -3.41
C ALA A 59 23.90 10.17 -4.22
N ASN A 60 22.80 9.47 -4.55
CA ASN A 60 21.64 10.01 -5.26
C ASN A 60 20.43 10.25 -4.34
N ILE A 61 20.56 10.02 -3.04
CA ILE A 61 19.54 10.46 -2.08
C ILE A 61 19.75 11.95 -1.88
N ALA A 62 18.87 12.76 -2.46
CA ALA A 62 18.82 14.18 -2.12
C ALA A 62 18.30 14.29 -0.68
N ASP A 63 19.04 14.98 0.18
CA ASP A 63 18.48 15.45 1.44
C ASP A 63 17.29 16.35 1.09
N ASP A 64 16.12 15.89 1.49
CA ASP A 64 14.90 16.68 1.40
C ASP A 64 14.95 17.68 2.55
N GLU A 65 15.37 18.92 2.27
CA GLU A 65 15.44 20.00 3.26
C GLU A 65 14.06 20.26 3.91
N ASP A 66 12.94 19.85 3.28
CA ASP A 66 11.60 19.93 3.89
C ASP A 66 11.36 18.84 4.96
N PHE A 67 12.22 17.81 4.99
CA PHE A 67 12.22 16.71 5.97
C PHE A 67 13.30 16.86 7.06
N ASP A 68 14.14 17.90 6.95
CA ASP A 68 15.10 18.28 7.98
C ASP A 68 14.38 19.01 9.13
N GLY A 69 14.03 18.26 10.17
CA GLY A 69 13.41 18.79 11.38
C GLY A 69 13.47 17.82 12.55
N GLU A 70 13.37 18.34 13.77
CA GLU A 70 13.07 17.48 14.92
C GLU A 70 11.70 16.84 14.72
N TRP A 71 11.55 15.58 15.15
CA TRP A 71 10.25 14.90 15.17
C TRP A 71 9.23 15.76 15.93
N VAL A 72 8.43 16.52 15.19
CA VAL A 72 7.35 17.28 15.79
C VAL A 72 6.22 16.30 16.05
N PRO A 73 5.74 16.16 17.30
CA PRO A 73 4.52 15.42 17.52
C PRO A 73 3.44 16.11 16.69
N ILE A 74 2.81 15.35 15.79
CA ILE A 74 1.59 15.81 15.16
C ILE A 74 0.67 16.11 16.35
N GLU A 75 0.34 17.38 16.56
CA GLU A 75 -0.81 17.77 17.37
C GLU A 75 -2.00 17.18 16.64
N SER A 76 -2.23 15.88 16.82
CA SER A 76 -3.42 15.23 16.32
C SER A 76 -4.51 16.03 16.99
N ASP A 77 -5.31 16.69 16.17
CA ASP A 77 -6.47 17.43 16.59
C ASP A 77 -7.47 16.39 17.12
N MET A 78 -7.17 15.81 18.29
CA MET A 78 -7.99 14.78 18.94
C MET A 78 -9.36 15.36 19.29
N ALA A 79 -9.51 16.68 19.28
CA ALA A 79 -10.79 17.36 19.32
C ALA A 79 -11.65 17.04 18.08
N HIS A 80 -11.05 17.00 16.88
CA HIS A 80 -11.74 16.66 15.64
C HIS A 80 -12.12 15.16 15.59
N TYR A 81 -11.24 14.27 16.06
CA TYR A 81 -11.52 12.82 16.15
C TYR A 81 -12.54 12.46 17.23
N LYS A 82 -12.62 13.21 18.34
CA LYS A 82 -13.64 12.99 19.39
C LYS A 82 -15.07 13.27 18.92
N SER A 83 -15.25 13.97 17.81
CA SER A 83 -16.58 14.35 17.31
C SER A 83 -17.25 13.30 16.41
N HIS A 84 -16.50 12.30 15.93
CA HIS A 84 -17.03 11.28 15.03
C HIS A 84 -17.23 9.97 15.78
N LEU A 85 -18.48 9.63 16.05
CA LEU A 85 -18.85 8.33 16.60
C LEU A 85 -18.62 7.27 15.51
N HIS A 86 -17.59 6.44 15.65
CA HIS A 86 -17.39 5.32 14.75
C HIS A 86 -18.28 4.13 15.16
N ILE A 87 -19.19 3.73 14.27
CA ILE A 87 -20.10 2.61 14.49
C ILE A 87 -19.80 1.52 13.47
N GLN A 88 -19.48 0.31 13.95
CA GLN A 88 -19.39 -0.88 13.12
C GLN A 88 -20.67 -1.70 13.28
N LEU A 89 -21.43 -1.85 12.20
CA LEU A 89 -22.70 -2.58 12.19
C LEU A 89 -22.53 -3.95 11.53
N SER A 90 -22.94 -4.99 12.24
CA SER A 90 -23.08 -6.34 11.69
C SER A 90 -24.55 -6.57 11.34
N VAL A 91 -24.85 -6.69 10.06
CA VAL A 91 -26.20 -6.98 9.54
C VAL A 91 -26.21 -8.26 8.72
N ASP A 92 -27.37 -8.89 8.62
CA ASP A 92 -27.56 -10.13 7.88
C ASP A 92 -27.39 -9.94 6.36
N LYS A 93 -27.16 -11.05 5.66
CA LYS A 93 -26.83 -11.05 4.23
C LYS A 93 -27.91 -10.37 3.36
N GLU A 94 -29.18 -10.56 3.68
CA GLU A 94 -30.30 -9.93 2.98
C GLU A 94 -30.26 -8.40 3.13
N VAL A 95 -30.02 -7.90 4.34
CA VAL A 95 -29.92 -6.47 4.63
C VAL A 95 -28.71 -5.87 3.92
N LYS A 96 -27.58 -6.58 3.86
CA LYS A 96 -26.40 -6.13 3.08
C LYS A 96 -26.72 -5.97 1.60
N GLN A 97 -27.46 -6.93 1.02
CA GLN A 97 -27.83 -6.88 -0.39
C GLN A 97 -28.82 -5.75 -0.68
N TRP A 98 -29.77 -5.53 0.23
CA TRP A 98 -30.70 -4.41 0.14
C TRP A 98 -29.99 -3.05 0.23
N LEU A 99 -29.09 -2.87 1.21
CA LEU A 99 -28.29 -1.64 1.36
C LEU A 99 -27.40 -1.38 0.14
N ALA A 100 -26.79 -2.43 -0.44
CA ALA A 100 -25.94 -2.29 -1.61
C ALA A 100 -26.71 -2.03 -2.93
N SER A 101 -27.99 -2.38 -2.98
CA SER A 101 -28.85 -2.18 -4.16
C SER A 101 -29.67 -0.89 -4.10
N SER A 102 -29.67 -0.22 -2.94
CA SER A 102 -30.40 1.02 -2.71
C SER A 102 -29.42 2.18 -2.67
N ASP A 103 -29.79 3.32 -3.24
CA ASP A 103 -29.02 4.58 -3.16
C ASP A 103 -29.28 5.28 -1.81
N ILE A 104 -28.91 4.60 -0.72
CA ILE A 104 -29.15 5.05 0.66
C ILE A 104 -27.83 5.54 1.25
N ASP A 105 -27.84 6.78 1.70
CA ASP A 105 -26.78 7.31 2.55
C ASP A 105 -26.88 6.67 3.96
N LEU A 106 -25.93 5.78 4.25
CA LEU A 106 -25.88 5.05 5.52
C LEU A 106 -25.67 5.98 6.73
N ASP A 107 -24.95 7.08 6.55
CA ASP A 107 -24.65 8.01 7.65
C ASP A 107 -25.92 8.76 8.05
N VAL A 108 -26.73 9.16 7.07
CA VAL A 108 -28.05 9.75 7.29
C VAL A 108 -28.99 8.74 7.95
N LEU A 109 -29.07 7.52 7.42
CA LEU A 109 -29.94 6.47 7.95
C LEU A 109 -29.65 6.17 9.43
N VAL A 110 -28.37 5.98 9.77
CA VAL A 110 -27.95 5.69 11.16
C VAL A 110 -28.24 6.87 12.08
N SER A 111 -28.01 8.10 11.61
CA SER A 111 -28.30 9.32 12.37
C SER A 111 -29.80 9.48 12.68
N GLU A 112 -30.66 9.21 11.69
CA GLU A 112 -32.12 9.25 11.85
C GLU A 112 -32.62 8.14 12.77
N LEU A 113 -32.08 6.92 12.65
CA LEU A 113 -32.43 5.80 13.52
C LEU A 113 -32.09 6.10 14.99
N LEU A 114 -30.88 6.60 15.26
CA LEU A 114 -30.46 6.97 16.62
C LEU A 114 -31.34 8.08 17.20
N THR A 115 -31.64 9.11 16.39
CA THR A 115 -32.49 10.23 16.81
C THR A 115 -33.93 9.79 17.07
N GLY A 116 -34.48 8.96 16.18
CA GLY A 116 -35.83 8.41 16.31
C GLY A 116 -35.96 7.51 17.53
N PHE A 117 -34.98 6.64 17.76
CA PHE A 117 -34.92 5.78 18.95
C PHE A 117 -34.86 6.60 20.24
N TYR A 118 -33.99 7.62 20.30
CA TYR A 118 -33.90 8.51 21.46
C TYR A 118 -35.22 9.19 21.78
N ARG A 119 -35.89 9.77 20.77
CA ARG A 119 -37.19 10.44 20.94
C ARG A 119 -38.26 9.47 21.44
N SER A 120 -38.30 8.26 20.87
CA SER A 120 -39.27 7.24 21.23
C SER A 120 -39.06 6.73 22.66
N SER A 121 -37.81 6.44 23.04
CA SER A 121 -37.45 6.04 24.40
C SER A 121 -37.82 7.11 25.42
N LYS A 122 -37.56 8.39 25.13
CA LYS A 122 -37.93 9.51 26.01
C LYS A 122 -39.44 9.70 26.15
N ALA A 123 -40.20 9.41 25.10
CA ALA A 123 -41.66 9.47 25.13
C ALA A 123 -42.28 8.34 25.98
N VAL A 124 -41.65 7.16 25.99
CA VAL A 124 -42.09 5.98 26.76
C VAL A 124 -41.64 6.03 28.24
N SER A 125 -40.54 6.73 28.55
CA SER A 125 -40.09 6.95 29.94
C SER A 125 -40.79 8.11 30.67
N LYS A 126 -41.90 8.63 30.13
CA LYS A 126 -42.80 9.58 30.79
C LYS A 126 -44.10 8.89 31.18
#